data_AF-A0A966QKI1-F1
#
_entry.id   AF-A0A966QKI1-F1
#
_cell.length_a   1.000
_cell.length_b   1.000
_cell.length_c   1.000
_cell.angle_alpha   90.00
_cell.angle_beta   90.00
_cell.angle_gamma   90.00
#
_symmetry.space_group_name_H-M   'P 1'
#
loop_
_entity.id
_entity.type
_entity.pdbx_description
1 polymer ?
#
loop_
_entity_poly.entity_id
_entity_poly.type
_entity_poly.pdbx_seq_one_letter_code
_entity_poly.pdbx_strand_id
1 'polypeptide(L)'
;MGEAYESIRRGLTEAVQHARTHEPRGEYVIVLEGALPPEPATEEQLEDALRRELANGMSKRDAAAKVALTYGAPKRLVYELALRLS
;
A
#
# COMPACT_ATOMS: atom_id res chain seq x y z
N MET A 1 44.47 -12.39 3.65
CA MET A 1 43.28 -12.29 2.79
C MET A 1 42.10 -12.67 3.68
N GLY A 2 41.23 -11.73 4.05
CA GLY A 2 40.15 -11.98 5.01
C GLY A 2 38.95 -12.64 4.32
N GLU A 3 38.40 -13.68 4.92
CA GLU A 3 37.21 -14.38 4.41
C GLU A 3 35.96 -13.51 4.58
N ALA A 4 35.08 -13.49 3.57
CA ALA A 4 33.79 -12.83 3.67
C ALA A 4 32.85 -13.69 4.55
N TYR A 5 32.28 -13.09 5.59
CA TYR A 5 31.34 -13.76 6.50
C TYR A 5 29.91 -13.45 6.06
N GLU A 6 29.16 -14.46 5.61
CA GLU A 6 27.74 -14.37 5.28
C GLU A 6 26.94 -15.22 6.27
N SER A 7 25.94 -14.63 6.94
CA SER A 7 25.03 -15.35 7.84
C SER A 7 23.59 -14.94 7.59
N ILE A 8 22.73 -15.92 7.31
CA ILE A 8 21.29 -15.70 7.12
C ILE A 8 20.56 -15.98 8.44
N ARG A 9 19.75 -15.03 8.91
CA ARG A 9 18.86 -15.19 10.07
C ARG A 9 17.41 -15.09 9.65
N ARG A 10 16.52 -15.83 10.31
CA ARG A 10 15.08 -15.76 10.06
C ARG A 10 14.37 -15.11 11.23
N GLY A 11 13.55 -14.11 10.95
CA GLY A 11 12.76 -13.41 11.95
C GLY A 11 13.49 -12.22 12.58
N LEU A 12 12.77 -11.11 12.69
CA LEU A 12 13.31 -9.85 13.15
C LEU A 12 13.77 -9.91 14.62
N THR A 13 13.06 -10.64 15.47
CA THR A 13 13.40 -10.78 16.88
C THR A 13 14.79 -11.40 17.08
N GLU A 14 15.12 -12.45 16.33
CA GLU A 14 16.43 -13.09 16.42
C GLU A 14 17.55 -12.16 15.93
N ALA A 15 17.31 -11.45 14.82
CA ALA A 15 18.25 -10.46 14.29
C ALA A 15 18.54 -9.35 15.32
N VAL A 16 17.51 -8.85 16.02
CA VAL A 16 17.67 -7.83 17.08
C VAL A 16 18.48 -8.36 18.26
N GLN A 17 18.21 -9.58 18.73
CA GLN A 17 18.99 -10.16 19.84
C GLN A 17 20.45 -10.36 19.48
N HIS A 18 20.75 -10.74 18.24
CA HIS A 18 22.11 -10.86 17.76
C HIS A 18 22.84 -9.51 17.71
N ALA A 19 22.21 -8.50 17.09
CA ALA A 19 22.80 -7.17 16.97
C ALA A 19 23.10 -6.52 18.34
N ARG A 20 22.39 -6.93 19.41
CA ARG A 20 22.66 -6.47 20.79
C ARG A 20 23.87 -7.14 21.43
N THR A 21 24.21 -8.35 21.02
CA THR A 21 25.25 -9.18 21.65
C THR A 21 26.53 -9.26 20.81
N HIS A 22 26.47 -8.87 19.55
CA HIS A 22 27.57 -8.91 18.60
C HIS A 22 27.68 -7.57 17.88
N GLU A 23 28.89 -7.00 17.89
CA GLU A 23 29.16 -5.75 17.21
C GLU A 23 28.99 -5.94 15.68
N PRO A 24 28.22 -5.06 15.00
CA PRO A 24 28.05 -5.12 13.55
C PRO A 24 29.41 -5.07 12.84
N ARG A 25 29.70 -6.08 12.01
CA ARG A 25 30.86 -6.05 11.10
C ARG A 25 30.35 -5.94 9.66
N GLY A 26 30.48 -4.76 9.07
CA GLY A 26 30.05 -4.51 7.69
C GLY A 26 28.58 -4.12 7.57
N GLU A 27 27.94 -4.53 6.47
CA GLU A 27 26.55 -4.18 6.11
C GLU A 27 25.57 -5.30 6.49
N TYR A 28 24.38 -4.93 6.99
CA TYR A 28 23.26 -5.85 7.15
C TYR A 28 22.22 -5.61 6.05
N VAL A 29 21.80 -6.69 5.40
CA VAL A 29 20.68 -6.69 4.44
C VAL A 29 19.45 -7.27 5.12
N ILE A 30 18.38 -6.48 5.22
CA ILE A 30 17.08 -6.94 5.69
C ILE A 30 16.20 -7.19 4.48
N VAL A 31 15.84 -8.45 4.24
CA VAL A 31 14.87 -8.83 3.21
C VAL A 31 13.50 -8.89 3.87
N LEU A 32 12.60 -8.00 3.46
CA LEU A 32 11.20 -8.02 3.87
C LEU A 32 10.39 -8.81 2.84
N GLU A 33 9.44 -9.60 3.31
CA GLU A 33 8.42 -10.16 2.44
C GLU A 33 7.59 -9.03 1.85
N GLY A 34 7.18 -9.17 0.58
CA GLY A 34 6.29 -8.21 -0.07
C GLY A 34 4.97 -8.10 0.70
N ALA A 35 4.41 -6.90 0.78
CA ALA A 35 3.07 -6.73 1.35
C ALA A 35 2.06 -7.55 0.54
N LEU A 36 1.08 -8.14 1.23
CA LEU A 36 -0.09 -8.69 0.56
C LEU A 36 -0.76 -7.59 -0.29
N PRO A 37 -1.34 -7.93 -1.46
CA PRO A 37 -2.12 -6.96 -2.21
C PRO A 37 -3.18 -6.34 -1.30
N PRO A 38 -3.37 -5.00 -1.35
CA PRO A 38 -4.43 -4.38 -0.57
C PRO A 38 -5.78 -4.97 -0.97
N GLU A 39 -6.69 -5.11 0.00
CA GLU A 39 -8.04 -5.55 -0.28
C GLU A 39 -8.72 -4.57 -1.26
N PRO A 40 -9.63 -5.06 -2.14
CA PRO A 40 -10.43 -4.20 -2.98
C PRO A 40 -11.17 -3.14 -2.15
N ALA A 41 -11.25 -1.93 -2.66
CA ALA A 41 -11.98 -0.85 -2.00
C ALA A 41 -13.46 -1.21 -1.82
N THR A 42 -14.02 -0.89 -0.66
CA THR A 42 -15.46 -1.08 -0.40
C THR A 42 -16.29 -0.03 -1.11
N GLU A 43 -17.60 -0.28 -1.28
CA GLU A 43 -18.52 0.69 -1.88
C GLU A 43 -18.56 1.99 -1.06
N GLU A 44 -18.55 1.91 0.27
CA GLU A 44 -18.53 3.07 1.17
C GLU A 44 -17.27 3.92 0.97
N GLN A 45 -16.11 3.29 0.81
CA GLN A 45 -14.85 4.01 0.56
C GLN A 45 -14.89 4.77 -0.78
N LEU A 46 -15.49 4.15 -1.80
CA LEU A 46 -15.67 4.76 -3.12
C LEU A 46 -16.67 5.91 -3.07
N GLU A 47 -17.79 5.76 -2.35
CA GLU A 47 -18.78 6.82 -2.17
C GLU A 47 -18.20 8.02 -1.41
N ASP A 48 -17.49 7.79 -0.31
CA ASP A 48 -16.84 8.86 0.44
C ASP A 48 -15.81 9.61 -0.40
N ALA A 49 -15.03 8.89 -1.22
CA ALA A 49 -14.10 9.50 -2.15
C ALA A 49 -14.82 10.32 -3.21
N LEU A 50 -15.90 9.80 -3.79
CA LEU A 50 -16.72 10.52 -4.76
C LEU A 50 -17.32 11.80 -4.16
N ARG A 51 -17.89 11.73 -2.95
CA ARG A 51 -18.44 12.91 -2.25
C ARG A 51 -17.40 14.00 -2.08
N ARG A 52 -16.16 13.64 -1.71
CA ARG A 52 -15.05 14.60 -1.60
C ARG A 52 -14.72 15.26 -2.93
N GLU A 53 -14.57 14.48 -4.00
CA GLU A 53 -14.22 15.04 -5.32
C GLU A 53 -15.33 15.90 -5.91
N LEU A 54 -16.59 15.51 -5.72
CA LEU A 54 -17.75 16.32 -6.12
C LEU A 54 -17.84 17.62 -5.31
N ALA A 55 -17.58 17.58 -4.00
CA ALA A 55 -17.52 18.79 -3.17
C ALA A 55 -16.40 19.75 -3.58
N ASN A 56 -15.32 19.23 -4.17
CA ASN A 56 -14.24 20.02 -4.78
C ASN A 56 -14.61 20.62 -6.15
N GLY A 57 -15.87 20.46 -6.61
CA GLY A 57 -16.37 21.03 -7.86
C GLY A 57 -16.04 20.20 -9.10
N MET A 58 -15.53 18.97 -8.96
CA MET A 58 -15.29 18.10 -10.11
C MET A 58 -16.61 17.63 -10.75
N SER A 59 -16.60 17.44 -12.07
CA SER A 59 -17.72 16.79 -12.75
C SER A 59 -17.83 15.33 -12.29
N LYS A 60 -19.04 14.74 -12.32
CA LYS A 60 -19.26 13.32 -11.98
C LYS A 60 -18.36 12.38 -12.79
N ARG A 61 -18.14 12.71 -14.06
CA ARG A 61 -17.29 11.92 -14.97
C ARG A 61 -15.83 11.95 -14.51
N ASP A 62 -15.32 13.12 -14.16
CA ASP A 62 -13.93 13.29 -13.76
C ASP A 62 -13.67 12.74 -12.35
N ALA A 63 -14.62 12.98 -11.43
CA ALA A 63 -14.59 12.39 -10.09
C ALA A 63 -14.57 10.85 -10.16
N ALA A 64 -15.45 10.24 -10.94
CA ALA A 64 -15.47 8.78 -11.10
C ALA A 64 -14.20 8.23 -11.74
N ALA A 65 -13.63 8.92 -12.74
CA ALA A 65 -12.38 8.51 -13.36
C ALA A 65 -11.20 8.58 -12.36
N LYS A 66 -11.13 9.66 -11.57
CA LYS A 66 -10.10 9.84 -10.54
C LYS A 66 -10.22 8.79 -9.43
N VAL A 67 -11.41 8.58 -8.88
CA VAL A 67 -11.65 7.60 -7.81
C VAL A 67 -11.37 6.17 -8.30
N ALA A 68 -11.81 5.81 -9.52
CA ALA A 68 -11.50 4.51 -10.10
C ALA A 68 -9.99 4.25 -10.22
N LEU A 69 -9.22 5.25 -10.65
CA LEU A 69 -7.77 5.15 -10.75
C LEU A 69 -7.11 5.01 -9.36
N THR A 70 -7.51 5.85 -8.40
CA THR A 70 -6.92 5.85 -7.05
C THR A 70 -7.13 4.54 -6.31
N TYR A 71 -8.31 3.94 -6.45
CA TYR A 71 -8.68 2.72 -5.72
C TYR A 71 -8.55 1.44 -6.55
N GLY A 72 -8.10 1.53 -7.81
CA GLY A 72 -8.01 0.40 -8.73
C GLY A 72 -9.37 -0.25 -9.04
N ALA A 73 -10.48 0.49 -8.85
CA ALA A 73 -11.82 -0.02 -9.02
C ALA A 73 -12.30 0.09 -10.48
N PRO A 74 -13.23 -0.78 -10.95
CA PRO A 74 -13.77 -0.70 -12.30
C PRO A 74 -14.46 0.66 -12.55
N LYS A 75 -13.99 1.41 -13.55
CA LYS A 75 -14.52 2.75 -13.87
C LYS A 75 -16.05 2.77 -14.05
N ARG A 76 -16.62 1.73 -14.65
CA ARG A 76 -18.07 1.59 -14.83
C ARG A 76 -18.80 1.54 -13.48
N LEU A 77 -18.30 0.77 -12.51
CA LEU A 77 -18.89 0.68 -11.17
C LEU A 77 -18.85 2.05 -10.47
N VAL A 78 -17.68 2.69 -10.44
CA VAL A 78 -17.51 3.99 -9.77
C VAL A 78 -18.38 5.08 -10.42
N TYR A 79 -18.56 5.04 -11.74
CA TYR A 79 -19.43 5.99 -12.44
C TYR A 79 -20.91 5.80 -12.07
N GLU A 80 -21.39 4.56 -11.98
CA GLU A 80 -22.76 4.27 -11.53
C GLU A 80 -22.99 4.78 -10.10
N LEU A 81 -22.01 4.62 -9.20
CA LEU A 81 -22.06 5.19 -7.84
C LEU A 81 -22.17 6.72 -7.88
N ALA A 82 -21.34 7.38 -8.70
CA ALA A 82 -21.38 8.83 -8.85
C ALA A 82 -22.72 9.35 -9.39
N LEU A 83 -23.44 8.55 -10.18
CA LEU A 83 -24.79 8.89 -10.64
C LEU A 83 -25.84 8.79 -9.52
N ARG A 84 -25.72 7.82 -8.61
CA ARG A 84 -26.64 7.64 -7.47
C ARG A 84 -26.48 8.70 -6.37
N LEU A 85 -25.29 9.29 -6.24
CA LEU A 85 -24.99 10.36 -5.28
C LEU A 85 -25.62 11.73 -5.66
N SER A 86 -26.48 11.77 -6.67
CA SER A 86 -27.17 12.97 -7.18
C SER A 86 -28.25 13.48 -6.24
#